data_AF-A0A6V8EZ96-F1
#
_entry.id   AF-A0A6V8EZ96-F1
#
_cell.length_a   1.000
_cell.length_b   1.000
_cell.length_c   1.000
_cell.angle_alpha   90.00
_cell.angle_beta   90.00
_cell.angle_gamma   90.00
#
_symmetry.space_group_name_H-M   'P 1'
#
loop_
_entity.id
_entity.type
_entity.pdbx_description
1 polymer ?
#
loop_
_entity_poly.entity_id
_entity_poly.type
_entity_poly.pdbx_seq_one_letter_code
_entity_poly.pdbx_strand_id
1 'polypeptide(L)'
;MEKITNDTYQGQCTLVEKEATQIKYHLRIACNKTWYTSNITFIPLVIDAQKNTSQDSHDPVSTPGFEPSIVIVSIAFILFFNHWIKKSNKKP
;
A
#
# COMPACT_ATOMS: atom_id res chain seq x y z
N MET A 1 8.67 -0.68 -35.43
CA MET A 1 9.51 -1.79 -34.96
C MET A 1 10.85 -1.61 -35.61
N GLU A 2 11.90 -1.44 -34.81
CA GLU A 2 13.24 -1.10 -35.27
C GLU A 2 14.16 -2.31 -35.09
N LYS A 3 15.05 -2.56 -36.05
CA LYS A 3 16.05 -3.62 -35.97
C LYS A 3 17.29 -3.06 -35.27
N ILE A 4 17.74 -3.69 -34.19
CA ILE A 4 18.86 -3.18 -33.37
C ILE A 4 20.16 -3.93 -33.66
N THR A 5 20.09 -5.24 -33.90
CA THR A 5 21.22 -6.11 -34.28
C THR A 5 20.74 -7.18 -35.26
N ASN A 6 21.61 -8.09 -35.69
CA ASN A 6 21.16 -9.27 -36.45
C ASN A 6 20.11 -10.03 -35.63
N ASP A 7 18.96 -10.22 -36.26
CA ASP A 7 17.80 -10.96 -35.76
C ASP A 7 17.16 -10.46 -34.45
N THR A 8 17.47 -9.23 -34.04
CA THR A 8 16.84 -8.60 -32.86
C THR A 8 16.03 -7.37 -33.25
N TYR A 9 14.78 -7.34 -32.80
CA TYR A 9 13.82 -6.27 -33.08
C TYR A 9 13.28 -5.68 -31.79
N GLN A 10 13.11 -4.36 -31.75
CA GLN A 10 12.48 -3.65 -30.65
C GLN A 10 11.24 -2.90 -31.12
N GLY A 11 10.22 -2.92 -30.26
CA GLY A 11 9.03 -2.10 -30.38
C GLY A 11 8.70 -1.49 -29.04
N GLN A 12 8.17 -0.26 -29.06
CA GLN A 12 7.63 0.38 -27.88
C GLN A 12 6.11 0.43 -28.03
N CYS A 13 5.41 0.08 -26.95
CA CYS A 13 3.97 0.23 -26.83
C CYS A 13 3.70 0.96 -25.52
N THR A 14 2.86 1.99 -25.56
CA THR A 14 2.42 2.71 -24.37
C THR A 14 1.05 2.17 -23.97
N LEU A 15 0.95 1.65 -22.75
CA LEU A 15 -0.31 1.24 -22.15
C LEU A 15 -0.93 2.45 -21.43
N VAL A 16 -2.23 2.65 -21.61
CA VAL A 16 -2.95 3.83 -21.09
C VAL A 16 -3.75 3.50 -19.82
N GLU A 17 -3.62 2.28 -19.30
CA GLU A 17 -4.38 1.84 -18.12
C GLU A 17 -3.70 2.28 -16.82
N LYS A 18 -4.45 2.94 -15.94
CA LYS A 18 -3.91 3.56 -14.72
C LYS A 18 -3.78 2.60 -13.55
N GLU A 19 -4.53 1.49 -13.56
CA GLU A 19 -4.61 0.54 -12.45
C GLU A 19 -4.14 -0.87 -12.83
N ALA A 20 -3.38 -1.00 -13.92
CA ALA A 20 -2.89 -2.30 -14.35
C ALA A 20 -1.80 -2.85 -13.40
N THR A 21 -2.02 -4.06 -12.87
CA THR A 21 -1.05 -4.77 -12.00
C THR A 21 -0.13 -5.71 -12.77
N GLN A 22 -0.46 -6.03 -14.03
CA GLN A 22 0.29 -6.95 -14.86
C GLN A 22 0.13 -6.63 -16.35
N ILE A 23 1.18 -6.90 -17.12
CA ILE A 23 1.15 -6.92 -18.59
C ILE A 23 1.05 -8.36 -19.05
N LYS A 24 0.00 -8.67 -19.82
CA LYS A 24 -0.14 -9.94 -20.53
C LYS A 24 0.25 -9.74 -21.99
N TYR A 25 1.21 -10.50 -22.49
CA TYR A 25 1.65 -10.41 -23.89
C TYR A 25 1.91 -11.79 -24.51
N HIS A 26 1.89 -11.84 -25.84
CA HIS A 26 2.38 -12.96 -26.64
C HIS A 26 2.88 -12.38 -27.98
N LEU A 27 3.83 -13.06 -28.61
CA LEU A 27 4.42 -12.65 -29.87
C LEU A 27 3.82 -13.46 -31.02
N ARG A 28 3.51 -12.79 -32.13
CA ARG A 28 3.13 -13.43 -33.39
C ARG A 28 4.06 -12.94 -34.49
N ILE A 29 4.73 -13.87 -35.16
CA ILE A 29 5.71 -13.59 -36.20
C ILE A 29 5.30 -14.34 -37.48
N ALA A 30 5.20 -13.62 -38.59
CA ALA A 30 5.04 -14.23 -39.90
C ALA A 30 6.41 -14.45 -40.54
N CYS A 31 6.71 -15.69 -40.93
CA CYS A 31 7.90 -16.03 -41.70
C CYS A 31 7.49 -16.98 -42.82
N ASN A 32 7.86 -16.65 -44.07
CA ASN A 32 7.56 -17.47 -45.25
C ASN A 32 6.10 -17.94 -45.34
N LYS A 33 5.14 -17.02 -45.17
CA LYS A 33 3.68 -17.27 -45.17
C LYS A 33 3.16 -18.16 -44.02
N THR A 34 4.02 -18.51 -43.06
CA THR A 34 3.65 -19.28 -41.86
C THR A 34 3.67 -18.37 -40.63
N TRP A 35 2.67 -18.53 -39.75
CA TRP A 35 2.57 -17.78 -38.51
C TRP A 35 3.10 -18.61 -37.33
N TYR A 36 4.03 -18.03 -36.59
CA TYR A 36 4.56 -18.56 -35.34
C TYR A 36 4.00 -17.73 -34.19
N THR A 37 3.51 -18.40 -33.15
CA THR A 37 2.95 -17.74 -31.97
C THR A 37 3.71 -18.24 -30.74
N SER A 38 4.18 -17.32 -29.91
CA SER A 38 4.75 -17.69 -28.61
C SER A 38 3.64 -18.07 -27.64
N ASN A 39 4.04 -18.71 -26.54
CA ASN A 39 3.18 -18.82 -25.37
C ASN A 39 2.85 -17.43 -24.82
N ILE A 40 1.75 -17.37 -24.07
CA ILE A 40 1.35 -16.19 -23.30
C ILE A 40 2.32 -16.03 -22.14
N THR A 41 2.84 -14.82 -21.98
CA THR A 41 3.73 -14.44 -20.88
C THR A 41 3.12 -13.29 -20.10
N PHE A 42 3.42 -13.25 -18.80
CA PHE A 42 2.99 -12.21 -17.88
C PHE A 42 4.21 -11.48 -17.32
N ILE A 43 4.18 -10.15 -17.36
CA ILE A 43 5.16 -9.30 -16.68
C ILE A 43 4.39 -8.64 -15.54
N PRO A 44 4.70 -8.95 -14.26
CA PRO A 44 4.14 -8.19 -13.17
C PRO A 44 4.64 -6.75 -13.30
N LEU A 45 3.71 -5.79 -13.32
CA LEU A 45 4.09 -4.40 -13.16
C LEU A 45 4.39 -4.28 -11.67
N VAL A 46 5.67 -4.26 -11.33
CA VAL A 46 6.09 -3.86 -9.98
C VAL A 46 5.65 -2.40 -9.88
N ILE A 47 4.47 -2.20 -9.29
CA ILE A 47 4.16 -0.95 -8.63
C ILE A 47 5.19 -0.95 -7.52
N ASP A 48 6.31 -0.25 -7.72
CA ASP A 48 7.08 0.22 -6.57
C ASP A 48 6.01 0.84 -5.71
N ALA A 49 5.70 0.21 -4.58
CA ALA A 49 4.97 0.88 -3.54
C ALA A 49 5.77 2.16 -3.37
N GLN A 50 5.23 3.28 -3.87
CA GLN A 50 5.70 4.56 -3.40
C GLN A 50 5.69 4.35 -1.90
N LYS A 51 6.88 4.37 -1.30
CA LYS A 51 7.02 4.71 0.10
C LYS A 51 6.55 6.15 0.25
N ASN A 52 5.29 6.43 -0.06
CA ASN A 52 4.47 7.14 0.88
C ASN A 52 4.41 6.17 2.05
N THR A 53 5.32 6.40 2.99
CA THR A 53 5.33 5.88 4.34
C THR A 53 3.97 6.19 4.99
N SER A 54 2.94 5.46 4.59
CA SER A 54 1.83 5.08 5.44
C SER A 54 2.18 3.67 5.85
N GLN A 55 3.14 3.63 6.76
CA GLN A 55 3.66 2.44 7.38
C GLN A 55 2.46 1.71 7.99
N ASP A 56 1.95 0.72 7.28
CA ASP A 56 1.01 -0.28 7.78
C ASP A 56 1.79 -1.28 8.66
N SER A 57 2.62 -0.72 9.53
CA SER A 57 3.01 -1.39 10.74
C SER A 57 1.76 -1.42 11.59
N HIS A 58 1.23 -2.62 11.82
CA HIS A 58 0.45 -2.96 13.02
C HIS A 58 1.26 -2.75 14.32
N ASP A 59 2.26 -1.85 14.30
CA ASP A 59 2.79 -1.23 15.50
C ASP A 59 1.76 -0.17 15.89
N PRO A 60 1.27 -0.17 17.14
CA PRO A 60 0.42 0.92 17.59
C PRO A 60 1.18 2.21 17.30
N VAL A 61 0.61 3.07 16.45
CA VAL A 61 1.08 4.43 16.27
C VAL A 61 0.93 5.08 17.63
N SER A 62 1.98 4.98 18.43
CA SER A 62 2.12 5.60 19.73
C SER A 62 2.19 7.09 19.42
N THR A 63 1.03 7.74 19.44
CA THR A 63 0.90 9.16 19.19
C THR A 63 1.70 9.85 20.30
N PRO A 64 2.85 10.48 20.01
CA PRO A 64 3.70 11.01 21.06
C PRO A 64 2.91 12.04 21.87
N GLY A 65 2.64 11.74 23.15
CA GLY A 65 1.79 12.57 24.01
C GLY A 65 0.40 12.00 24.33
N PHE A 66 -0.03 10.90 23.70
CA PHE A 66 -1.28 10.22 24.05
C PHE A 66 -1.16 9.42 25.35
N GLU A 67 -0.05 8.72 25.60
CA GLU A 67 0.12 8.01 26.88
C GLU A 67 0.09 8.95 28.10
N PRO A 68 0.82 10.08 28.16
CA PRO A 68 0.75 10.96 29.33
C PRO A 68 -0.63 11.62 29.48
N SER A 69 -1.35 11.91 28.38
CA SER A 69 -2.68 12.50 28.47
C SER A 69 -3.73 11.54 29.01
N ILE A 70 -3.70 10.26 28.64
CA ILE A 70 -4.59 9.24 29.25
C ILE A 70 -4.34 9.12 30.75
N VAL A 71 -3.08 9.12 31.18
CA VAL A 71 -2.73 9.00 32.60
C VAL A 71 -3.27 10.21 33.39
N ILE A 72 -3.09 11.42 32.86
CA ILE A 72 -3.59 12.66 33.49
C ILE A 72 -5.12 12.64 33.59
N VAL A 73 -5.83 12.28 32.51
CA VAL A 73 -7.30 12.19 32.49
C VAL A 73 -7.78 11.14 33.49
N SER A 74 -7.12 9.98 33.55
CA SER A 74 -7.46 8.91 34.48
C SER A 74 -7.33 9.33 35.95
N ILE A 75 -6.24 10.02 36.31
CA ILE A 75 -6.03 10.56 37.66
C ILE A 75 -7.10 11.61 37.98
N ALA A 76 -7.42 12.51 37.06
CA ALA A 76 -8.45 13.52 37.24
C ALA A 76 -9.83 12.89 37.52
N PHE A 77 -10.21 11.85 36.77
CA PHE A 77 -11.45 11.11 36.99
C PHE A 77 -11.48 10.43 38.37
N ILE A 78 -10.41 9.75 38.78
CA ILE A 78 -10.34 9.09 40.10
C ILE A 78 -10.49 10.12 41.22
N LEU A 79 -9.85 11.28 41.11
CA LEU A 79 -9.98 12.36 42.09
C LEU A 79 -11.40 12.93 42.13
N PHE A 80 -12.02 13.11 40.97
CA PHE A 80 -13.40 13.60 40.87
C PHE A 80 -14.40 12.62 41.49
N PHE A 81 -14.29 11.32 41.18
CA PHE A 81 -15.11 10.26 41.77
C PHE A 81 -14.90 10.15 43.28
N ASN A 82 -13.65 10.18 43.76
CA ASN A 82 -13.37 10.17 45.20
C ASN A 82 -13.92 11.42 45.90
N HIS A 83 -13.88 12.59 45.25
CA HIS A 83 -14.48 13.80 45.79
C HIS A 83 -16.02 13.69 45.87
N TRP A 84 -16.66 13.17 44.83
CA TRP A 84 -18.11 12.94 44.81
C TRP A 84 -18.56 11.92 45.84
N ILE A 85 -17.86 10.80 45.98
CA ILE A 85 -18.16 9.77 46.98
C ILE A 85 -17.96 10.33 48.40
N LYS A 86 -16.88 11.10 48.65
CA LYS A 86 -16.67 11.77 49.94
C LYS A 86 -17.72 12.84 50.23
N LYS A 87 -18.22 13.53 49.21
CA LYS A 87 -19.30 14.53 49.35
C LYS A 87 -20.65 13.86 49.59
N SER A 88 -20.88 12.69 48.97
CA SER A 88 -22.09 11.87 49.18
C SER A 88 -22.11 11.16 50.53
N ASN A 89 -20.94 10.80 51.08
CA ASN A 89 -20.82 10.15 52.39
C ASN A 89 -20.68 11.13 53.56
N LYS A 90 -20.55 12.44 53.30
CA LYS A 90 -20.82 13.47 54.31
C LYS A 90 -22.33 13.70 54.37
N LYS A 91 -23.04 12.82 55.09
CA LYS A 91 -24.40 13.13 55.55
C LYS A 91 -24.35 14.34 56.49
N PRO A 92 -25.30 15.29 56.40
CA PRO A 92 -25.66 16.12 57.55
C PRO A 92 -26.27 15.26 58.67
#